data_AF-A0A7C7N9P3-F1
#
_entry.id   AF-A0A7C7N9P3-F1
#
_cell.length_a   1.000
_cell.length_b   1.000
_cell.length_c   1.000
_cell.angle_alpha   90.00
_cell.angle_beta   90.00
_cell.angle_gamma   90.00
#
_symmetry.space_group_name_H-M   'P 1'
#
loop_
_entity.id
_entity.type
_entity.pdbx_description
1 polymer ?
#
loop_
_entity_poly.entity_id
_entity_poly.type
_entity_poly.pdbx_seq_one_letter_code
_entity_poly.pdbx_strand_id
1 'polypeptide(L)'
;MEDILIPIFGIVGVFGMPVFIVWIVYYFESRSEKKFHQTLQELIKSGQELSPDILQSIPGYKKEKNGERNDIRSGTITAGVGIGIALFGQFGVAETPLVGIGLLVLSIGLGILAYGIYNKDKKVNDVS
;
A
#
# COMPACT_ATOMS: atom_id res chain seq x y z
N MET A 1 -23.38 -31.81 9.89
CA MET A 1 -23.16 -30.86 8.76
C MET A 1 -22.65 -29.52 9.27
N GLU A 2 -23.14 -29.04 10.40
CA GLU A 2 -22.68 -27.80 11.05
C GLU A 2 -21.20 -27.85 11.47
N ASP A 3 -20.70 -29.01 11.91
CA ASP A 3 -19.30 -29.19 12.36
C ASP A 3 -18.24 -29.00 11.25
N ILE A 4 -18.63 -29.16 9.97
CA ILE A 4 -17.74 -28.95 8.81
C ILE A 4 -17.87 -27.52 8.29
N LEU A 5 -19.03 -26.89 8.47
CA LEU A 5 -19.32 -25.56 7.94
C LEU A 5 -18.52 -24.47 8.66
N ILE A 6 -18.42 -24.56 9.99
CA ILE A 6 -17.69 -23.61 10.84
C ILE A 6 -16.21 -23.47 10.45
N PRO A 7 -15.41 -24.56 10.35
CA PRO A 7 -14.01 -24.44 9.96
C PRO A 7 -13.82 -23.92 8.53
N ILE A 8 -14.71 -24.28 7.59
CA ILE A 8 -14.66 -23.76 6.22
C ILE A 8 -14.90 -22.25 6.19
N PHE A 9 -15.93 -21.76 6.89
CA PHE A 9 -16.19 -20.33 7.00
C PHE A 9 -15.07 -19.58 7.73
N GLY A 10 -14.44 -20.21 8.73
CA GLY A 10 -13.26 -19.66 9.40
C GLY A 10 -12.09 -19.44 8.43
N ILE A 11 -11.74 -20.47 7.66
CA ILE A 11 -10.64 -20.40 6.67
C ILE A 11 -10.98 -19.38 5.58
N VAL A 12 -12.17 -19.47 4.97
CA VAL A 12 -12.59 -18.55 3.90
C VAL A 12 -12.73 -17.13 4.42
N GLY A 13 -13.19 -16.92 5.65
CA GLY A 13 -13.27 -15.59 6.25
C GLY A 13 -11.90 -14.97 6.47
N VAL A 14 -10.97 -15.72 7.07
CA VAL A 14 -9.61 -15.24 7.38
C VAL A 14 -8.79 -14.94 6.13
N PHE A 15 -8.86 -15.80 5.11
CA PHE A 15 -8.07 -15.62 3.87
C PHE A 15 -8.83 -14.82 2.80
N GLY A 16 -10.15 -14.92 2.75
CA GLY A 16 -10.99 -14.26 1.74
C GLY A 16 -11.18 -12.77 2.00
N MET A 17 -11.26 -12.34 3.27
CA MET A 17 -11.39 -10.91 3.59
C MET A 17 -10.23 -10.06 3.06
N PRO A 18 -8.95 -10.40 3.33
CA PRO A 18 -7.81 -9.64 2.79
C PRO A 18 -7.84 -9.54 1.25
N VAL A 19 -8.14 -10.65 0.56
CA VAL A 19 -8.23 -10.68 -0.91
C VAL A 19 -9.36 -9.78 -1.40
N PHE A 20 -10.52 -9.82 -0.75
CA PHE A 20 -11.68 -9.01 -1.11
C PHE A 20 -11.42 -7.51 -0.91
N ILE A 21 -10.75 -7.12 0.19
CA ILE A 21 -10.36 -5.73 0.45
C ILE A 21 -9.42 -5.23 -0.65
N VAL A 22 -8.37 -5.99 -0.99
CA VAL A 22 -7.44 -5.62 -2.06
C VAL A 22 -8.16 -5.50 -3.40
N TRP A 23 -9.09 -6.42 -3.69
CA TRP A 23 -9.89 -6.38 -4.91
C TRP A 23 -10.77 -5.12 -4.99
N ILE A 24 -11.43 -4.75 -3.89
CA ILE A 24 -12.21 -3.50 -3.82
C ILE A 24 -11.33 -2.29 -4.08
N VAL A 25 -10.19 -2.18 -3.37
CA VAL A 25 -9.28 -1.03 -3.53
C VAL A 25 -8.83 -0.91 -4.99
N TYR A 26 -8.39 -2.02 -5.59
CA TYR A 26 -7.94 -2.03 -6.99
C TYR A 26 -9.06 -1.71 -7.99
N TYR A 27 -10.27 -2.21 -7.73
CA TYR A 27 -11.44 -1.94 -8.55
C TYR A 27 -11.81 -0.44 -8.58
N PHE A 28 -11.73 0.23 -7.43
CA PHE A 28 -11.96 1.68 -7.35
C PHE A 28 -10.81 2.50 -7.96
N GLU A 29 -9.56 2.08 -7.76
CA GLU A 29 -8.38 2.75 -8.34
C GLU A 29 -8.39 2.70 -9.88
N SER A 30 -8.78 1.57 -10.47
CA SER A 30 -8.89 1.46 -11.94
C SER A 30 -9.94 2.42 -12.55
N ARG A 31 -10.97 2.80 -11.79
CA ARG A 31 -12.01 3.73 -12.27
C ARG A 31 -11.60 5.20 -12.16
N SER A 32 -10.75 5.58 -11.21
CA SER A 32 -10.31 6.97 -11.08
C SER A 32 -9.34 7.36 -12.20
N GLU A 33 -8.44 6.47 -12.61
CA GLU A 33 -7.48 6.71 -13.70
C GLU A 33 -8.18 6.88 -15.05
N LYS A 34 -9.19 6.07 -15.35
CA LYS A 34 -9.96 6.18 -16.61
C LYS A 34 -10.68 7.52 -16.73
N LYS A 35 -11.25 8.02 -15.63
CA LYS A 35 -11.94 9.32 -15.61
C LYS A 35 -10.95 10.48 -15.80
N PHE A 36 -9.78 10.40 -15.17
CA PHE A 36 -8.72 11.39 -15.34
C PHE A 36 -8.26 11.49 -16.81
N HIS A 37 -8.03 10.34 -17.47
CA HIS A 37 -7.66 10.33 -18.89
C HIS A 37 -8.76 10.89 -19.82
N GLN A 38 -10.03 10.63 -19.52
CA GLN A 38 -11.15 11.17 -20.29
C GLN A 38 -11.25 12.69 -20.16
N THR A 39 -11.15 13.22 -18.93
CA THR A 39 -11.17 14.67 -18.67
C THR A 39 -9.96 15.37 -19.30
N LEU A 40 -8.77 14.76 -19.26
CA LEU A 40 -7.60 15.28 -19.98
C LEU A 40 -7.82 15.33 -21.50
N GLN A 41 -8.41 14.30 -22.09
CA GLN A 41 -8.70 14.28 -23.53
C GLN A 41 -9.72 15.34 -23.94
N GLU A 42 -10.75 15.60 -23.11
CA GLU A 42 -11.70 16.69 -23.34
C GLU A 42 -11.04 18.07 -23.22
N LEU A 43 -10.19 18.28 -22.21
CA LEU A 43 -9.45 19.53 -22.02
C LEU A 43 -8.50 19.81 -23.20
N ILE A 44 -7.78 18.81 -23.68
CA ILE A 44 -6.92 18.93 -24.88
C ILE A 44 -7.75 19.29 -26.12
N LYS A 45 -8.90 18.64 -26.32
CA LYS A 45 -9.78 18.92 -27.46
C LYS A 45 -10.44 20.29 -27.40
N SER A 46 -10.66 20.85 -26.21
CA SER A 46 -11.20 22.20 -26.03
C SER A 46 -10.20 23.32 -26.33
N GLY A 47 -8.93 23.00 -26.66
CA GLY A 47 -7.92 23.98 -27.05
C GLY A 47 -7.43 24.87 -25.91
N GLN A 48 -7.69 24.50 -24.66
CA GLN A 48 -7.28 25.23 -23.47
C GLN A 48 -5.80 24.93 -23.17
N GLU A 49 -4.99 25.96 -22.91
CA GLU A 49 -3.60 25.76 -22.50
C GLU A 49 -3.57 24.99 -21.17
N LEU A 50 -2.93 23.82 -21.16
CA LEU A 50 -2.78 22.97 -19.98
C LEU A 50 -1.81 23.61 -18.98
N SER A 51 -2.25 24.67 -18.30
CA SER A 51 -1.52 25.24 -17.18
C SER A 51 -1.46 24.24 -16.02
N PRO A 52 -0.33 24.13 -15.29
CA PRO A 52 -0.16 23.20 -14.17
C PRO A 52 -1.24 23.26 -13.09
N ASP A 53 -1.91 24.41 -12.95
CA ASP A 53 -3.00 24.63 -12.00
C ASP A 53 -4.30 23.92 -12.41
N ILE A 54 -4.61 23.88 -13.71
CA ILE A 54 -5.79 23.18 -14.23
C ILE A 54 -5.58 21.66 -14.09
N LEU A 55 -4.38 21.16 -14.37
CA LEU A 55 -4.04 19.74 -14.21
C LEU A 55 -4.20 19.26 -12.76
N GLN A 56 -3.80 20.09 -11.79
CA GLN A 56 -3.94 19.81 -10.36
C GLN A 56 -5.40 19.82 -9.86
N SER A 57 -6.28 20.51 -10.58
CA SER A 57 -7.72 20.57 -10.26
C SER A 57 -8.51 19.34 -10.74
N ILE A 58 -7.92 18.48 -11.59
CA ILE A 58 -8.62 17.33 -12.15
C ILE A 58 -8.74 16.21 -11.09
N PRO A 59 -9.95 15.69 -10.81
CA PRO A 59 -10.14 14.54 -9.92
C PRO A 59 -9.38 13.32 -10.45
N GLY A 60 -8.47 12.77 -9.65
CA GLY A 60 -7.61 11.67 -10.06
C GLY A 60 -6.22 12.08 -10.52
N TYR A 61 -5.89 13.39 -10.52
CA TYR A 61 -4.52 13.85 -10.66
C TYR A 61 -3.66 13.31 -9.51
N LYS A 62 -2.95 12.22 -9.76
CA LYS A 62 -1.84 11.78 -8.94
C LYS A 62 -0.68 12.68 -9.32
N LYS A 63 -0.43 13.75 -8.55
CA LYS A 63 0.85 14.46 -8.61
C LYS A 63 1.91 13.38 -8.52
N GLU A 64 2.75 13.22 -9.54
CA GLU A 64 3.96 12.43 -9.41
C GLU A 64 4.66 12.99 -8.18
N LYS A 65 4.57 12.27 -7.06
CA LYS A 65 5.37 12.58 -5.89
C LYS A 65 6.78 12.30 -6.34
N ASN A 66 7.43 13.32 -6.88
CA ASN A 66 8.80 13.34 -7.36
C ASN A 66 9.66 12.42 -6.50
N GLY A 67 9.92 11.20 -6.97
CA GLY A 67 10.94 10.27 -6.48
C GLY A 67 10.99 9.94 -4.99
N GLU A 68 10.13 10.51 -4.14
CA GLU A 68 9.98 10.16 -2.73
C GLU A 68 8.90 9.10 -2.66
N ARG A 69 9.20 7.94 -3.26
CA ARG A 69 8.71 6.72 -2.63
C ARG A 69 9.17 6.83 -1.19
N ASN A 70 8.21 7.04 -0.30
CA ASN A 70 8.49 7.17 1.11
C ASN A 70 8.77 5.75 1.63
N ASP A 71 9.84 5.15 1.12
CA ASP A 71 10.31 3.80 1.43
C ASP A 71 10.62 3.74 2.93
N ILE A 72 11.04 4.86 3.52
CA ILE A 72 11.11 5.02 4.98
C ILE A 72 9.73 4.79 5.62
N ARG A 73 8.68 5.50 5.19
CA ARG A 73 7.32 5.29 5.72
C ARG A 73 6.79 3.89 5.42
N SER A 74 7.01 3.37 4.21
CA SER A 74 6.57 2.04 3.81
C SER A 74 7.24 0.97 4.67
N GLY A 75 8.55 1.08 4.87
CA GLY A 75 9.35 0.21 5.72
C GLY A 75 8.94 0.30 7.19
N THR A 76 8.76 1.51 7.74
CA THR A 76 8.29 1.69 9.12
C THR A 76 6.91 1.11 9.35
N ILE A 77 5.96 1.33 8.43
CA ILE A 77 4.61 0.77 8.53
C ILE A 77 4.68 -0.76 8.47
N THR A 78 5.43 -1.31 7.51
CA THR A 78 5.57 -2.77 7.34
C THR A 78 6.24 -3.41 8.55
N ALA A 79 7.28 -2.78 9.12
CA ALA A 79 7.93 -3.25 10.34
C ALA A 79 6.96 -3.22 11.53
N GLY A 80 6.19 -2.14 11.68
CA GLY A 80 5.15 -2.02 12.70
C GLY A 80 4.07 -3.11 12.59
N VAL A 81 3.64 -3.43 11.36
CA VAL A 81 2.70 -4.54 11.11
C VAL A 81 3.30 -5.87 11.52
N GLY A 82 4.57 -6.13 11.17
CA GLY A 82 5.27 -7.36 11.59
C GLY A 82 5.38 -7.50 13.10
N ILE A 83 5.74 -6.41 13.81
CA ILE A 83 5.74 -6.36 15.28
C ILE A 83 4.34 -6.68 15.82
N GLY A 84 3.29 -6.05 15.27
CA GLY A 84 1.91 -6.29 15.68
C GLY A 84 1.49 -7.74 15.52
N ILE A 85 1.80 -8.37 14.38
CA ILE A 85 1.51 -9.80 14.14
C ILE A 85 2.30 -10.68 15.12
N ALA A 86 3.57 -10.37 15.39
CA ALA A 86 4.39 -11.15 16.31
C ALA A 86 3.87 -11.07 17.75
N LEU A 87 3.53 -9.86 18.22
CA LEU A 87 2.95 -9.65 19.54
C LEU A 87 1.56 -10.30 19.65
N PHE A 88 0.74 -10.23 18.60
CA PHE A 88 -0.56 -10.88 18.55
C PHE A 88 -0.43 -12.42 18.57
N GLY A 89 0.55 -12.96 17.85
CA GLY A 89 0.89 -14.39 17.90
C GLY A 89 1.30 -14.84 19.29
N GLN A 90 2.15 -14.07 19.97
CA GLN A 90 2.69 -14.42 21.28
C GLN A 90 1.68 -14.23 22.43
N PHE A 91 0.99 -13.09 22.47
CA PHE A 91 0.14 -12.68 23.61
C PHE A 91 -1.35 -12.79 23.33
N GLY A 92 -1.77 -12.79 22.06
CA GLY A 92 -3.19 -12.84 21.67
C GLY A 92 -3.69 -14.27 21.47
N VAL A 93 -3.05 -15.01 20.56
CA VAL A 93 -3.51 -16.36 20.14
C VAL A 93 -2.62 -17.48 20.69
N ALA A 94 -1.44 -17.16 21.23
CA ALA A 94 -0.44 -18.11 21.73
C ALA A 94 0.00 -19.15 20.68
N GLU A 95 0.11 -18.71 19.41
CA GLU A 95 0.49 -19.56 18.28
C GLU A 95 1.89 -19.22 17.78
N THR A 96 2.84 -20.12 18.02
CA THR A 96 4.25 -19.97 17.61
C THR A 96 4.42 -19.69 16.10
N PRO A 97 3.69 -20.35 15.18
CA PRO A 97 3.81 -20.05 13.75
C PRO A 97 3.45 -18.59 13.41
N LEU A 98 2.48 -18.00 14.12
CA LEU A 98 2.05 -16.63 13.88
C LEU A 98 3.12 -15.62 14.31
N VAL A 99 3.86 -15.93 15.37
CA VAL A 99 5.05 -15.16 15.77
C VAL A 99 6.11 -15.18 14.66
N GLY A 100 6.36 -16.36 14.08
CA GLY A 100 7.29 -16.51 12.95
C GLY A 100 6.90 -15.68 11.73
N ILE A 101 5.61 -15.66 11.37
CA ILE A 101 5.08 -14.82 10.28
C ILE A 101 5.29 -13.33 10.60
N GLY A 102 5.01 -12.91 11.84
CA GLY A 102 5.22 -11.52 12.26
C GLY A 102 6.69 -11.09 12.17
N LEU A 103 7.61 -11.94 12.62
CA LEU A 103 9.06 -11.69 12.50
C LEU A 103 9.51 -11.61 11.04
N LEU A 104 8.97 -12.44 10.15
CA LEU A 104 9.26 -12.40 8.71
C LEU A 104 8.82 -11.04 8.12
N VAL A 105 7.58 -10.63 8.40
CA VAL A 105 7.06 -9.32 7.94
C VAL A 105 7.87 -8.16 8.52
N LEU A 106 8.30 -8.26 9.78
CA LEU A 106 9.18 -7.28 10.42
C LEU A 106 10.52 -7.17 9.67
N SER A 107 11.15 -8.30 9.33
CA SER A 107 12.41 -8.31 8.57
C SER A 107 12.26 -7.66 7.19
N ILE A 108 11.15 -7.89 6.49
CA ILE A 108 10.85 -7.20 5.22
C ILE A 108 10.76 -5.68 5.45
N GLY A 109 10.02 -5.26 6.47
CA GLY A 109 9.88 -3.84 6.82
C GLY A 109 11.21 -3.16 7.13
N LEU A 110 12.09 -3.83 7.88
CA LEU A 110 13.44 -3.33 8.15
C LEU A 110 14.29 -3.21 6.89
N GLY A 111 14.19 -4.15 5.95
CA GLY A 111 14.90 -4.08 4.66
C GLY A 111 14.47 -2.86 3.82
N ILE A 112 13.16 -2.63 3.73
CA ILE A 112 12.60 -1.46 3.03
C ILE A 112 13.00 -0.16 3.73
N LEU A 113 12.97 -0.14 5.07
CA LEU A 113 13.36 1.02 5.87
C LEU A 113 14.84 1.37 5.68
N ALA A 114 15.73 0.37 5.74
CA ALA A 114 17.16 0.54 5.53
C ALA A 114 17.45 1.08 4.11
N TYR A 115 16.80 0.51 3.09
CA TYR A 115 16.90 1.02 1.73
C TYR A 115 16.41 2.47 1.60
N GLY A 116 15.30 2.80 2.26
CA GLY A 116 14.74 4.15 2.26
C GLY A 116 15.70 5.18 2.88
N ILE A 117 16.34 4.84 4.00
CA ILE A 117 17.35 5.70 4.65
C ILE A 117 18.57 5.87 3.74
N TYR A 118 19.11 4.77 3.20
CA TYR A 118 20.26 4.80 2.30
C TYR A 118 20.03 5.67 1.06
N ASN A 119 18.87 5.54 0.43
CA ASN A 119 18.53 6.31 -0.77
C ASN A 119 18.31 7.80 -0.45
N LYS A 120 17.81 8.13 0.74
CA LYS A 120 17.69 9.51 1.21
C LYS A 120 19.07 10.14 1.43
N ASP A 121 19.98 9.43 2.09
CA ASP A 121 21.33 9.94 2.36
C ASP A 121 22.13 10.15 1.06
N LYS A 122 22.00 9.23 0.09
CA LYS A 122 22.61 9.39 -1.23
C LYS A 122 22.13 10.65 -1.94
N LYS A 123 20.81 10.90 -1.92
CA LYS A 123 20.24 12.12 -2.52
C LYS A 123 20.76 13.38 -1.86
N VAL A 124 20.96 13.41 -0.54
CA VAL A 124 21.50 14.60 0.16
C VAL A 124 22.96 14.88 -0.24
N ASN A 125 23.76 13.84 -0.43
CA ASN A 125 25.17 13.97 -0.80
C ASN A 125 25.36 14.40 -2.27
N ASP A 126 24.47 14.02 -3.18
CA ASP A 126 24.55 14.39 -4.61
C ASP A 126 24.15 15.87 -4.87
N VAL A 127 23.52 16.57 -3.91
CA VAL A 127 23.16 18.01 -4.01
C VAL A 127 24.10 18.95 -3.25
N SER A 128 25.12 18.43 -2.57
CA SER A 128 26.13 19.21 -1.82
C SER A 128 27.42 19.36 -2.62
#